data_AF-A0A941NKC8-F1
#
_entry.id   AF-A0A941NKC8-F1
#
_cell.length_a   1.000
_cell.length_b   1.000
_cell.length_c   1.000
_cell.angle_alpha   90.00
_cell.angle_beta   90.00
_cell.angle_gamma   90.00
#
_symmetry.space_group_name_H-M   'P 1'
#
loop_
_entity.id
_entity.type
_entity.pdbx_description
1 polymer ?
#
loop_
_entity_poly.entity_id
_entity_poly.type
_entity_poly.pdbx_seq_one_letter_code
_entity_poly.pdbx_strand_id
1 'polypeptide(L)'
;MQVFAADSNRIWPAEVSIPNTRQVQFTSAINGEPYTLFVSIPFIPPPPGGYPVYYVLDGDAYFSTAVVGSRLLQENAAVVVGIDHLAFNDRAVIEKYANRKPGDTGPIGTDAMISAYNRLRTHDLTLPVAPAHRAPGWFEPSRNGGLDDFLKIIEGEIKPRIAALVPVDAANQALYGHSLGGLAVVHALFTEPNAFRSFIASSPSLWWDDDAVLADETKFAAAIAAGQAAPRILITAGGDEDDLPIPPKAFVNSLAPAKQAEIAPYLKQRARWSGMVSGTRALASRLAALDGAKGYKVEYALMTGEDHPTAALVSVGRGLRFAFGGARYKFDK
;
A
#
# COMPACT_ATOMS: atom_id res chain seq x y z
N MET A 1 -37.00 7.16 -21.11
CA MET A 1 -36.55 6.07 -20.21
C MET A 1 -36.22 4.89 -21.10
N GLN A 2 -34.99 4.82 -21.61
CA GLN A 2 -34.56 3.67 -22.43
C GLN A 2 -34.22 2.52 -21.48
N VAL A 3 -35.09 1.52 -21.48
CA VAL A 3 -34.84 0.22 -20.85
C VAL A 3 -33.80 -0.48 -21.73
N PHE A 4 -32.63 -0.79 -21.17
CA PHE A 4 -31.62 -1.58 -21.87
C PHE A 4 -32.23 -2.92 -22.26
N ALA A 5 -32.28 -3.21 -23.57
CA ALA A 5 -32.54 -4.55 -24.05
C ALA A 5 -31.43 -5.45 -23.51
N ALA A 6 -31.78 -6.38 -22.63
CA ALA A 6 -30.85 -7.37 -22.12
C ALA A 6 -30.45 -8.28 -23.28
N ASP A 7 -29.17 -8.26 -23.63
CA ASP A 7 -28.55 -9.22 -24.53
C ASP A 7 -28.51 -10.58 -23.79
N SER A 8 -29.59 -11.35 -23.92
CA SER A 8 -29.88 -12.55 -23.13
C SER A 8 -28.93 -13.74 -23.39
N ASN A 9 -27.92 -13.56 -24.23
CA ASN A 9 -26.90 -14.56 -24.57
C ASN A 9 -25.51 -14.26 -23.96
N ARG A 10 -25.34 -13.18 -23.19
CA ARG A 10 -24.08 -12.90 -22.49
C ARG A 10 -24.10 -13.55 -21.09
N ILE A 11 -23.36 -14.66 -20.93
CA ILE A 11 -23.08 -15.26 -19.61
C ILE A 11 -22.38 -14.24 -18.67
N TRP A 12 -21.68 -13.26 -19.25
CA TRP A 12 -21.00 -12.18 -18.54
C TRP A 12 -21.64 -10.81 -18.85
N PRO A 13 -22.04 -10.02 -17.85
CA PRO A 13 -22.62 -8.70 -18.07
C PRO A 13 -21.62 -7.72 -18.70
N ALA A 14 -22.11 -6.57 -19.19
CA ALA A 14 -21.24 -5.50 -19.64
C ALA A 14 -20.29 -5.04 -18.52
N GLU A 15 -19.05 -4.71 -18.86
CA GLU A 15 -18.04 -4.26 -17.90
C GLU A 15 -18.49 -2.95 -17.22
N VAL A 16 -18.34 -2.90 -15.89
CA VAL A 16 -18.57 -1.69 -15.10
C VAL A 16 -17.28 -0.88 -15.06
N SER A 17 -17.33 0.38 -15.47
CA SER A 17 -16.18 1.30 -15.40
C SER A 17 -16.35 2.33 -14.28
N ILE A 18 -15.25 2.73 -13.64
CA ILE A 18 -15.24 3.92 -12.78
C ILE A 18 -15.13 5.17 -13.69
N PRO A 19 -16.10 6.12 -13.68
CA PRO A 19 -16.06 7.27 -14.58
C PRO A 19 -14.82 8.16 -14.37
N ASN A 20 -14.35 8.84 -15.42
CA ASN A 20 -13.18 9.73 -15.40
C ASN A 20 -11.91 9.09 -14.80
N THR A 21 -11.71 7.81 -15.12
CA THR A 21 -10.49 7.08 -14.83
C THR A 21 -9.86 6.59 -16.14
N ARG A 22 -8.57 6.27 -16.11
CA ARG A 22 -7.83 5.67 -17.23
C ARG A 22 -6.72 4.75 -16.71
N GLN A 23 -6.30 3.83 -17.56
CA GLN A 23 -5.10 3.03 -17.33
C GLN A 23 -3.93 3.58 -18.15
N VAL A 24 -2.73 3.56 -17.58
CA VAL A 24 -1.48 3.86 -18.27
C VAL A 24 -0.53 2.71 -18.02
N GLN A 25 -0.12 2.03 -19.08
CA GLN A 25 0.83 0.93 -18.99
C GLN A 25 2.19 1.39 -19.51
N PHE A 26 3.26 0.92 -18.88
CA PHE A 26 4.62 1.15 -19.33
C PHE A 26 5.55 0.04 -18.83
N THR A 27 6.67 -0.15 -19.51
CA THR A 27 7.78 -0.95 -19.01
C THR A 27 8.82 -0.01 -18.42
N SER A 28 9.25 -0.29 -17.19
CA SER A 28 10.24 0.53 -16.50
C SER A 28 11.60 0.41 -17.17
N ALA A 29 12.28 1.53 -17.36
CA ALA A 29 13.65 1.53 -17.86
C ALA A 29 14.67 1.14 -16.77
N ILE A 30 14.28 1.24 -15.50
CA ILE A 30 15.13 0.98 -14.34
C ILE A 30 15.26 -0.54 -14.07
N ASN A 31 14.13 -1.27 -14.06
CA ASN A 31 14.12 -2.70 -13.72
C ASN A 31 13.58 -3.61 -14.85
N GLY A 32 13.07 -3.04 -15.94
CA GLY A 32 12.53 -3.81 -17.07
C GLY A 32 11.15 -4.44 -16.82
N GLU A 33 10.54 -4.22 -15.65
CA GLU A 33 9.24 -4.79 -15.30
C GLU A 33 8.07 -3.94 -15.86
N PRO A 34 6.95 -4.56 -16.25
CA PRO A 34 5.76 -3.84 -16.68
C PRO A 34 4.98 -3.31 -15.47
N TYR A 35 4.56 -2.05 -15.56
CA TYR A 35 3.69 -1.38 -14.60
C TYR A 35 2.40 -0.92 -15.25
N THR A 36 1.35 -0.90 -14.44
CA THR A 36 0.06 -0.32 -14.75
C THR A 36 -0.29 0.72 -13.70
N LEU A 37 -0.63 1.92 -14.18
CA LEU A 37 -1.17 3.00 -13.37
C LEU A 37 -2.67 3.09 -13.61
N PHE A 38 -3.46 3.01 -12.53
CA PHE A 38 -4.85 3.39 -12.52
C PHE A 38 -4.95 4.85 -12.10
N VAL A 39 -5.44 5.72 -12.98
CA VAL A 39 -5.47 7.17 -12.73
C VAL A 39 -6.91 7.65 -12.71
N SER A 40 -7.31 8.30 -11.62
CA SER A 40 -8.60 9.00 -11.50
C SER A 40 -8.38 10.49 -11.39
N ILE A 41 -9.05 11.25 -12.24
CA ILE A 41 -9.01 12.72 -12.22
C ILE A 41 -10.29 13.21 -11.52
N PRO A 42 -10.22 14.20 -10.60
CA PRO A 42 -11.41 14.80 -10.02
C PRO A 42 -12.36 15.39 -11.08
N PHE A 43 -13.65 15.48 -10.77
CA PHE A 43 -14.65 16.10 -11.68
C PHE A 43 -14.65 17.64 -11.60
N ILE A 44 -13.78 18.21 -10.78
CA ILE A 44 -13.59 19.65 -10.62
C ILE A 44 -12.36 20.12 -11.40
N PRO A 45 -12.31 21.37 -11.89
CA PRO A 45 -11.09 21.93 -12.49
C PRO A 45 -9.90 21.90 -11.53
N PRO A 46 -8.65 21.93 -12.03
CA PRO A 46 -7.47 21.99 -11.17
C PRO A 46 -7.46 23.31 -10.39
N PRO A 47 -7.06 23.29 -9.10
CA PRO A 47 -6.71 24.50 -8.37
C PRO A 47 -5.59 25.28 -9.08
N PRO A 48 -5.38 26.58 -8.76
CA PRO A 48 -4.31 27.38 -9.39
C PRO A 48 -2.90 26.78 -9.29
N GLY A 49 -2.62 25.99 -8.24
CA GLY A 49 -1.35 25.29 -8.04
C GLY A 49 -1.28 23.88 -8.66
N GLY A 50 -2.34 23.42 -9.33
CA GLY A 50 -2.51 22.04 -9.79
C GLY A 50 -3.26 21.16 -8.80
N TYR A 51 -3.56 19.93 -9.20
CA TYR A 51 -4.22 18.97 -8.31
C TYR A 51 -3.24 18.41 -7.28
N PRO A 52 -3.67 18.22 -6.02
CA PRO A 52 -2.97 17.29 -5.14
C PRO A 52 -3.03 15.87 -5.70
N VAL A 53 -2.05 15.04 -5.35
CA VAL A 53 -1.95 13.66 -5.87
C VAL A 53 -1.81 12.64 -4.74
N TYR A 54 -2.64 11.60 -4.78
CA TYR A 54 -2.61 10.46 -3.87
C TYR A 54 -2.10 9.22 -4.60
N TYR A 55 -0.84 8.87 -4.37
CA TYR A 55 -0.23 7.64 -4.88
C TYR A 55 -0.55 6.49 -3.93
N VAL A 56 -1.14 5.44 -4.49
CA VAL A 56 -1.67 4.28 -3.77
C VAL A 56 -0.95 3.04 -4.27
N LEU A 57 -0.08 2.48 -3.44
CA LEU A 57 0.57 1.20 -3.70
C LEU A 57 -0.44 0.05 -3.62
N ASP A 58 -0.14 -1.09 -4.25
CA ASP A 58 -1.09 -2.21 -4.40
C ASP A 58 -2.41 -1.71 -5.04
N GLY A 59 -2.28 -0.99 -6.16
CA GLY A 59 -3.34 -0.22 -6.81
C GLY A 59 -4.57 -1.04 -7.21
N ASP A 60 -4.40 -2.31 -7.63
CA ASP A 60 -5.51 -3.20 -7.96
C ASP A 60 -6.47 -3.40 -6.77
N ALA A 61 -5.94 -3.38 -5.54
CA ALA A 61 -6.73 -3.61 -4.32
C ALA A 61 -7.41 -2.33 -3.79
N TYR A 62 -6.75 -1.18 -3.91
CA TYR A 62 -7.15 0.02 -3.15
C TYR A 62 -7.58 1.22 -4.02
N PHE A 63 -7.34 1.19 -5.33
CA PHE A 63 -7.65 2.31 -6.23
C PHE A 63 -9.12 2.72 -6.16
N SER A 64 -10.06 1.79 -6.30
CA SER A 64 -11.50 2.09 -6.33
C SER A 64 -11.98 2.80 -5.05
N THR A 65 -11.56 2.31 -3.89
CA THR A 65 -11.84 2.91 -2.57
C THR A 65 -11.25 4.31 -2.47
N ALA A 66 -10.00 4.50 -2.91
CA ALA A 66 -9.34 5.80 -2.91
C ALA A 66 -10.03 6.81 -3.84
N VAL A 67 -10.52 6.37 -5.01
CA VAL A 67 -11.29 7.22 -5.93
C VAL A 67 -12.56 7.74 -5.29
N VAL A 68 -13.34 6.86 -4.67
CA VAL A 68 -14.57 7.27 -3.96
C VAL A 68 -14.23 8.24 -2.84
N GLY A 69 -13.23 7.92 -2.01
CA GLY A 69 -12.80 8.77 -0.91
C GLY A 69 -12.35 10.16 -1.37
N SER A 70 -11.56 10.24 -2.44
CA SER A 70 -11.06 11.51 -2.99
C SER A 70 -12.20 12.41 -3.45
N ARG A 71 -13.19 11.86 -4.15
CA ARG A 71 -14.36 12.62 -4.63
C ARG A 71 -15.19 13.21 -3.51
N LEU A 72 -15.23 12.56 -2.35
CA LEU A 72 -15.94 13.08 -1.17
C LEU A 72 -15.25 14.29 -0.54
N LEU A 73 -13.99 14.60 -0.91
CA LEU A 73 -13.27 15.79 -0.45
C LEU A 73 -13.61 17.07 -1.24
N GLN A 74 -14.46 16.98 -2.27
CA GLN A 74 -14.94 18.11 -3.07
C GLN A 74 -13.79 18.99 -3.60
N GLU A 75 -13.71 20.26 -3.20
CA GLU A 75 -12.65 21.21 -3.59
C GLU A 75 -11.22 20.75 -3.28
N ASN A 76 -11.07 19.81 -2.34
CA ASN A 76 -9.78 19.20 -1.98
C ASN A 76 -9.57 17.82 -2.61
N ALA A 77 -10.39 17.43 -3.60
CA ALA A 77 -10.24 16.15 -4.29
C ALA A 77 -8.87 16.06 -4.98
N ALA A 78 -8.18 14.96 -4.74
CA ALA A 78 -6.88 14.64 -5.31
C ALA A 78 -7.02 13.76 -6.55
N VAL A 79 -6.07 13.89 -7.47
CA VAL A 79 -5.81 12.85 -8.47
C VAL A 79 -5.38 11.59 -7.72
N VAL A 80 -6.02 10.46 -8.00
CA VAL A 80 -5.66 9.17 -7.40
C VAL A 80 -4.87 8.38 -8.42
N VAL A 81 -3.72 7.86 -8.01
CA VAL A 81 -2.82 7.06 -8.85
C VAL A 81 -2.58 5.72 -8.15
N GLY A 82 -3.31 4.69 -8.55
CA GLY A 82 -3.04 3.31 -8.14
C GLY A 82 -1.86 2.75 -8.93
N ILE A 83 -0.84 2.21 -8.26
CA ILE A 83 0.38 1.66 -8.87
C ILE A 83 0.37 0.14 -8.69
N ASP A 84 0.44 -0.60 -9.78
CA ASP A 84 0.43 -2.06 -9.77
C ASP A 84 1.12 -2.67 -11.02
N HIS A 85 1.13 -4.00 -11.13
CA HIS A 85 1.59 -4.78 -12.28
C HIS A 85 0.43 -5.41 -13.11
N LEU A 86 -0.84 -5.08 -12.80
CA LEU A 86 -2.06 -5.61 -13.47
C LEU A 86 -2.17 -7.13 -13.37
N ALA A 87 -2.15 -7.64 -12.14
CA ALA A 87 -2.21 -9.09 -11.91
C ALA A 87 -3.65 -9.60 -11.80
N PHE A 88 -4.57 -8.82 -11.22
CA PHE A 88 -5.94 -9.28 -10.95
C PHE A 88 -6.94 -8.91 -12.05
N ASN A 89 -6.64 -7.88 -12.85
CA ASN A 89 -7.55 -7.31 -13.85
C ASN A 89 -7.22 -7.71 -15.29
N ASP A 90 -6.25 -8.60 -15.52
CA ASP A 90 -5.97 -9.13 -16.85
C ASP A 90 -7.06 -10.13 -17.25
N ARG A 91 -7.96 -9.67 -18.13
CA ARG A 91 -9.06 -10.47 -18.66
C ARG A 91 -8.56 -11.72 -19.39
N ALA A 92 -7.41 -11.69 -20.08
CA ALA A 92 -6.85 -12.88 -20.71
C ALA A 92 -6.31 -13.88 -19.68
N VAL A 93 -5.78 -13.40 -18.55
CA VAL A 93 -5.43 -14.26 -17.41
C VAL A 93 -6.70 -14.85 -16.80
N ILE A 94 -7.71 -14.03 -16.51
CA ILE A 94 -9.01 -14.50 -16.01
C ILE A 94 -9.62 -15.53 -16.98
N GLU A 95 -9.75 -15.21 -18.28
CA GLU A 95 -10.37 -16.05 -19.31
C GLU A 95 -9.58 -17.34 -19.58
N LYS A 96 -8.24 -17.30 -19.59
CA LYS A 96 -7.37 -18.49 -19.70
C LYS A 96 -7.61 -19.47 -18.55
N TYR A 97 -7.97 -18.97 -17.37
CA TYR A 97 -8.25 -19.78 -16.18
C TYR A 97 -9.76 -19.94 -15.86
N ALA A 98 -10.65 -19.31 -16.64
CA ALA A 98 -12.11 -19.32 -16.45
C ALA A 98 -12.86 -20.37 -17.30
N ASN A 99 -12.19 -21.33 -17.93
CA ASN A 99 -12.84 -22.49 -18.58
C ASN A 99 -13.36 -23.51 -17.55
N ARG A 100 -14.31 -23.10 -16.72
CA ARG A 100 -14.97 -23.94 -15.73
C ARG A 100 -16.17 -24.65 -16.34
N LYS A 101 -16.35 -25.93 -16.01
CA LYS A 101 -17.59 -26.65 -16.32
C LYS A 101 -18.68 -26.25 -15.31
N PRO A 102 -19.97 -26.28 -15.68
CA PRO A 102 -21.06 -26.13 -14.72
C PRO A 102 -20.90 -27.12 -13.55
N GLY A 103 -20.84 -26.61 -12.32
CA GLY A 103 -20.65 -27.41 -11.09
C GLY A 103 -19.25 -27.37 -10.46
N ASP A 104 -18.29 -26.67 -11.06
CA ASP A 104 -16.95 -26.53 -10.50
C ASP A 104 -16.90 -25.46 -9.38
N THR A 105 -17.06 -25.90 -8.13
CA THR A 105 -17.02 -25.06 -6.92
C THR A 105 -15.61 -24.89 -6.34
N GLY A 106 -14.59 -25.45 -6.98
CA GLY A 106 -13.20 -25.27 -6.58
C GLY A 106 -12.80 -23.79 -6.69
N PRO A 107 -11.98 -23.27 -5.75
CA PRO A 107 -11.42 -21.94 -5.93
C PRO A 107 -10.68 -21.88 -7.27
N ILE A 108 -10.52 -20.68 -7.84
CA ILE A 108 -9.45 -20.44 -8.83
C ILE A 108 -8.18 -21.01 -8.16
N GLY A 109 -7.16 -21.45 -8.87
CA GLY A 109 -5.88 -21.72 -8.19
C GLY A 109 -5.39 -20.40 -7.59
N THR A 110 -5.93 -19.99 -6.44
CA THR A 110 -5.74 -18.70 -5.80
C THR A 110 -4.25 -18.57 -5.57
N ASP A 111 -3.59 -19.69 -5.26
CA ASP A 111 -2.15 -19.84 -5.11
C ASP A 111 -1.33 -19.41 -6.33
N ALA A 112 -1.76 -19.66 -7.57
CA ALA A 112 -0.99 -19.28 -8.76
C ALA A 112 -1.10 -17.78 -9.06
N MET A 113 -2.31 -17.22 -8.93
CA MET A 113 -2.56 -15.78 -9.09
C MET A 113 -1.93 -14.98 -7.93
N ILE A 114 -2.12 -15.43 -6.70
CA ILE A 114 -1.48 -14.89 -5.49
C ILE A 114 0.04 -15.02 -5.59
N SER A 115 0.60 -16.12 -6.11
CA SER A 115 2.06 -16.30 -6.21
C SER A 115 2.69 -15.34 -7.23
N ALA A 116 2.05 -15.12 -8.39
CA ALA A 116 2.54 -14.16 -9.39
C ALA A 116 2.43 -12.71 -8.89
N TYR A 117 1.27 -12.34 -8.32
CA TYR A 117 1.06 -11.03 -7.69
C TYR A 117 2.03 -10.81 -6.53
N ASN A 118 2.16 -11.78 -5.62
CA ASN A 118 3.08 -11.71 -4.50
C ASN A 118 4.52 -11.59 -4.96
N ARG A 119 4.92 -12.18 -6.08
CA ARG A 119 6.32 -12.09 -6.53
C ARG A 119 6.74 -10.64 -6.82
N LEU A 120 5.98 -9.92 -7.64
CA LEU A 120 6.36 -8.56 -8.06
C LEU A 120 6.20 -7.55 -6.92
N ARG A 121 5.09 -7.62 -6.17
CA ARG A 121 4.92 -6.75 -5.01
C ARG A 121 5.92 -7.04 -3.89
N THR A 122 6.28 -8.31 -3.63
CA THR A 122 7.30 -8.60 -2.62
C THR A 122 8.64 -8.07 -3.10
N HIS A 123 8.95 -8.13 -4.40
CA HIS A 123 10.17 -7.55 -4.93
C HIS A 123 10.20 -6.03 -4.72
N ASP A 124 9.19 -5.33 -5.22
CA ASP A 124 9.15 -3.86 -5.27
C ASP A 124 8.90 -3.20 -3.91
N LEU A 125 8.27 -3.90 -2.96
CA LEU A 125 7.85 -3.31 -1.69
C LEU A 125 8.74 -3.70 -0.51
N THR A 126 9.85 -4.40 -0.74
CA THR A 126 10.71 -4.89 0.34
C THR A 126 12.19 -4.62 0.14
N LEU A 127 12.89 -4.45 1.26
CA LEU A 127 14.34 -4.41 1.35
C LEU A 127 14.94 -5.81 1.08
N PRO A 128 16.19 -5.88 0.59
CA PRO A 128 16.85 -7.15 0.37
C PRO A 128 17.04 -7.88 1.70
N VAL A 129 16.70 -9.16 1.71
CA VAL A 129 16.85 -10.00 2.91
C VAL A 129 18.33 -10.35 3.15
N ALA A 130 18.80 -10.12 4.38
CA ALA A 130 20.16 -10.44 4.80
C ALA A 130 20.53 -11.91 4.53
N PRO A 131 21.79 -12.22 4.14
CA PRO A 131 22.19 -13.59 3.81
C PRO A 131 21.82 -14.66 4.85
N ALA A 132 21.88 -14.30 6.14
CA ALA A 132 21.55 -15.19 7.25
C ALA A 132 20.05 -15.50 7.41
N HIS A 133 19.17 -14.68 6.81
CA HIS A 133 17.72 -14.81 6.93
C HIS A 133 17.05 -15.38 5.67
N ARG A 134 17.82 -15.60 4.59
CA ARG A 134 17.31 -16.14 3.31
C ARG A 134 16.67 -17.51 3.51
N ALA A 135 15.47 -17.68 2.94
CA ALA A 135 14.70 -18.92 3.01
C ALA A 135 13.78 -19.02 1.78
N PRO A 136 13.29 -20.23 1.41
CA PRO A 136 12.28 -20.37 0.37
C PRO A 136 11.01 -19.53 0.66
N GLY A 137 10.33 -19.08 -0.39
CA GLY A 137 9.14 -18.23 -0.27
C GLY A 137 9.48 -16.75 -0.33
N TRP A 138 8.93 -15.93 0.58
CA TRP A 138 9.07 -14.46 0.51
C TRP A 138 10.52 -13.99 0.71
N PHE A 139 11.33 -14.77 1.44
CA PHE A 139 12.73 -14.46 1.76
C PHE A 139 13.72 -15.05 0.73
N GLU A 140 13.21 -15.54 -0.40
CA GLU A 140 14.02 -15.98 -1.52
C GLU A 140 14.60 -14.73 -2.22
N PRO A 141 15.94 -14.60 -2.38
CA PRO A 141 16.55 -13.37 -2.89
C PRO A 141 16.00 -12.85 -4.22
N SER A 142 15.56 -13.74 -5.11
CA SER A 142 14.98 -13.37 -6.41
C SER A 142 13.55 -12.83 -6.34
N ARG A 143 13.01 -12.64 -5.13
CA ARG A 143 11.63 -12.18 -4.87
C ARG A 143 11.56 -10.95 -3.97
N ASN A 144 12.68 -10.39 -3.50
CA ASN A 144 12.73 -9.22 -2.61
C ASN A 144 13.87 -8.27 -3.02
N GLY A 145 13.90 -7.08 -2.43
CA GLY A 145 15.03 -6.16 -2.54
C GLY A 145 14.98 -5.16 -3.70
N GLY A 146 13.83 -5.01 -4.36
CA GLY A 146 13.61 -4.04 -5.43
C GLY A 146 13.18 -2.66 -4.96
N LEU A 147 12.99 -2.44 -3.65
CA LEU A 147 12.34 -1.24 -3.13
C LEU A 147 13.05 0.07 -3.49
N ASP A 148 14.39 0.13 -3.45
CA ASP A 148 15.12 1.34 -3.86
C ASP A 148 14.90 1.67 -5.34
N ASP A 149 14.87 0.67 -6.20
CA ASP A 149 14.59 0.85 -7.63
C ASP A 149 13.13 1.23 -7.86
N PHE A 150 12.20 0.65 -7.09
CA PHE A 150 10.79 1.02 -7.15
C PHE A 150 10.56 2.48 -6.76
N LEU A 151 11.23 3.01 -5.73
CA LEU A 151 11.17 4.43 -5.39
C LEU A 151 11.74 5.32 -6.51
N LYS A 152 12.83 4.91 -7.17
CA LYS A 152 13.35 5.62 -8.36
C LYS A 152 12.35 5.60 -9.52
N ILE A 153 11.61 4.50 -9.71
CA ILE A 153 10.55 4.39 -10.73
C ILE A 153 9.41 5.35 -10.40
N ILE A 154 9.00 5.45 -9.14
CA ILE A 154 7.97 6.39 -8.71
C ILE A 154 8.39 7.83 -9.04
N GLU A 155 9.61 8.23 -8.67
CA GLU A 155 10.12 9.59 -8.90
C GLU A 155 10.42 9.89 -10.37
N GLY A 156 11.14 9.00 -11.04
CA GLY A 156 11.73 9.23 -12.36
C GLY A 156 10.82 8.87 -13.53
N GLU A 157 9.82 8.01 -13.31
CA GLU A 157 8.97 7.51 -14.40
C GLU A 157 7.48 7.75 -14.14
N ILE A 158 6.97 7.45 -12.94
CA ILE A 158 5.53 7.56 -12.64
C ILE A 158 5.12 9.02 -12.46
N LYS A 159 5.77 9.79 -11.56
CA LYS A 159 5.44 11.20 -11.33
C LYS A 159 5.47 12.03 -12.62
N PRO A 160 6.48 11.92 -13.51
CA PRO A 160 6.49 12.62 -14.80
C PRO A 160 5.32 12.24 -15.71
N ARG A 161 4.93 10.95 -15.75
CA ARG A 161 3.76 10.51 -16.53
C ARG A 161 2.47 11.12 -16.01
N ILE A 162 2.32 11.27 -14.68
CA ILE A 162 1.14 11.93 -14.09
C ILE A 162 1.14 13.43 -14.38
N ALA A 163 2.28 14.10 -14.25
CA ALA A 163 2.42 15.53 -14.57
C ALA A 163 2.18 15.85 -16.06
N ALA A 164 2.43 14.88 -16.96
CA ALA A 164 2.10 15.02 -18.38
C ALA A 164 0.60 14.85 -18.68
N LEU A 165 -0.17 14.25 -17.77
CA LEU A 165 -1.61 14.02 -17.94
C LEU A 165 -2.47 15.16 -17.40
N VAL A 166 -2.04 15.77 -16.29
CA VAL A 166 -2.80 16.80 -15.56
C VAL A 166 -1.87 17.77 -14.85
N PRO A 167 -2.30 19.03 -14.59
CA PRO A 167 -1.56 19.93 -13.70
C PRO A 167 -1.44 19.33 -12.29
N VAL A 168 -0.22 19.20 -11.79
CA VAL A 168 0.09 18.62 -10.47
C VAL A 168 0.63 19.69 -9.53
N ASP A 169 0.09 19.72 -8.31
CA ASP A 169 0.69 20.44 -7.20
C ASP A 169 1.86 19.62 -6.64
N ALA A 170 3.07 19.97 -7.06
CA ALA A 170 4.29 19.26 -6.66
C ALA A 170 4.50 19.26 -5.14
N ALA A 171 3.99 20.26 -4.42
CA ALA A 171 4.13 20.42 -2.98
C ALA A 171 3.04 19.69 -2.18
N ASN A 172 2.01 19.11 -2.83
CA ASN A 172 0.90 18.47 -2.16
C ASN A 172 0.62 17.06 -2.70
N GLN A 173 1.63 16.20 -2.58
CA GLN A 173 1.56 14.80 -2.96
C GLN A 173 1.64 13.91 -1.72
N ALA A 174 0.96 12.77 -1.75
CA ALA A 174 0.96 11.81 -0.65
C ALA A 174 1.13 10.39 -1.16
N LEU A 175 1.87 9.58 -0.39
CA LEU A 175 2.09 8.16 -0.65
C LEU A 175 1.38 7.31 0.41
N TYR A 176 0.58 6.36 -0.05
CA TYR A 176 -0.13 5.39 0.77
C TYR A 176 0.31 3.97 0.43
N GLY A 177 0.45 3.14 1.46
CA GLY A 177 0.64 1.71 1.30
C GLY A 177 0.20 0.95 2.54
N HIS A 178 -0.24 -0.29 2.33
CA HIS A 178 -0.65 -1.21 3.37
C HIS A 178 0.28 -2.43 3.45
N SER A 179 0.55 -2.96 4.64
CA SER A 179 1.36 -4.17 4.82
C SER A 179 2.80 -3.99 4.28
N LEU A 180 3.24 -4.75 3.27
CA LEU A 180 4.50 -4.49 2.56
C LEU A 180 4.51 -3.11 1.87
N GLY A 181 3.36 -2.64 1.38
CA GLY A 181 3.24 -1.25 0.90
C GLY A 181 3.47 -0.25 2.03
N GLY A 182 3.04 -0.56 3.25
CA GLY A 182 3.31 0.27 4.43
C GLY A 182 4.80 0.27 4.79
N LEU A 183 5.47 -0.88 4.66
CA LEU A 183 6.94 -0.99 4.78
C LEU A 183 7.63 -0.08 3.75
N ALA A 184 7.20 -0.11 2.49
CA ALA A 184 7.71 0.75 1.43
C ALA A 184 7.51 2.25 1.75
N VAL A 185 6.37 2.64 2.33
CA VAL A 185 6.13 4.01 2.79
C VAL A 185 7.10 4.43 3.90
N VAL A 186 7.37 3.55 4.87
CA VAL A 186 8.32 3.84 5.95
C VAL A 186 9.74 3.99 5.40
N HIS A 187 10.13 3.13 4.47
CA HIS A 187 11.43 3.24 3.79
C HIS A 187 11.57 4.56 3.03
N ALA A 188 10.57 4.92 2.22
CA ALA A 188 10.53 6.18 1.49
C ALA A 188 10.58 7.39 2.43
N LEU A 189 9.87 7.31 3.57
CA LEU A 189 9.90 8.35 4.60
C LEU A 189 11.31 8.56 5.15
N PHE A 190 12.03 7.48 5.45
CA PHE A 190 13.36 7.58 6.08
C PHE A 190 14.47 7.95 5.10
N THR A 191 14.37 7.53 3.85
CA THR A 191 15.40 7.75 2.83
C THR A 191 15.19 9.02 2.02
N GLU A 192 13.93 9.33 1.68
CA GLU A 192 13.54 10.44 0.81
C GLU A 192 12.37 11.26 1.41
N PRO A 193 12.54 11.86 2.61
CA PRO A 193 11.45 12.51 3.37
C PRO A 193 10.80 13.72 2.68
N ASN A 194 11.41 14.23 1.61
CA ASN A 194 10.91 15.35 0.81
C ASN A 194 10.23 14.89 -0.50
N ALA A 195 10.20 13.58 -0.80
CA ALA A 195 9.55 13.04 -1.98
C ALA A 195 8.02 13.24 -1.96
N PHE A 196 7.43 13.23 -0.76
CA PHE A 196 6.00 13.47 -0.56
C PHE A 196 5.78 14.42 0.61
N ARG A 197 4.68 15.17 0.57
CA ARG A 197 4.25 15.99 1.72
C ARG A 197 3.68 15.11 2.83
N SER A 198 2.96 14.05 2.46
CA SER A 198 2.35 13.12 3.43
C SER A 198 2.68 11.66 3.15
N PHE A 199 3.05 10.93 4.19
CA PHE A 199 3.34 9.49 4.17
C PHE A 199 2.30 8.78 5.03
N ILE A 200 1.56 7.83 4.43
CA ILE A 200 0.50 7.08 5.10
C ILE A 200 0.87 5.60 5.10
N ALA A 201 1.42 5.15 6.23
CA ALA A 201 1.83 3.76 6.44
C ALA A 201 0.73 3.00 7.19
N SER A 202 -0.03 2.18 6.47
CA SER A 202 -1.07 1.34 7.05
C SER A 202 -0.53 -0.04 7.37
N SER A 203 -0.62 -0.46 8.63
CA SER A 203 -0.14 -1.75 9.13
C SER A 203 1.24 -2.12 8.55
N PRO A 204 2.23 -1.21 8.59
CA PRO A 204 3.51 -1.41 7.92
C PRO A 204 4.18 -2.66 8.46
N SER A 205 4.67 -3.52 7.56
CA SER A 205 5.35 -4.77 7.92
C SER A 205 6.76 -4.52 8.46
N LEU A 206 6.86 -3.81 9.58
CA LEU A 206 8.12 -3.43 10.23
C LEU A 206 8.98 -4.65 10.51
N TRP A 207 8.35 -5.79 10.85
CA TRP A 207 9.00 -7.07 11.13
C TRP A 207 9.87 -7.65 10.01
N TRP A 208 9.76 -7.10 8.79
CA TRP A 208 10.52 -7.59 7.64
C TRP A 208 12.01 -7.57 7.91
N ASP A 209 12.67 -8.70 7.64
CA ASP A 209 14.12 -8.90 7.80
C ASP A 209 14.70 -8.39 9.14
N ASP A 210 14.05 -8.73 10.26
CA ASP A 210 14.49 -8.35 11.61
C ASP A 210 14.49 -6.82 11.82
N ASP A 211 13.40 -6.18 11.42
CA ASP A 211 13.19 -4.73 11.53
C ASP A 211 14.17 -3.90 10.71
N ALA A 212 14.67 -4.45 9.58
CA ALA A 212 15.69 -3.82 8.74
C ALA A 212 15.37 -2.38 8.34
N VAL A 213 14.09 -2.06 8.10
CA VAL A 213 13.66 -0.71 7.73
C VAL A 213 13.93 0.34 8.81
N LEU A 214 14.04 -0.06 10.09
CA LEU A 214 14.31 0.85 11.19
C LEU A 214 15.78 1.29 11.25
N ALA A 215 16.67 0.69 10.46
CA ALA A 215 18.08 1.06 10.41
C ALA A 215 18.31 2.52 10.03
N ASP A 216 17.44 3.09 9.18
CA ASP A 216 17.52 4.49 8.73
C ASP A 216 16.81 5.50 9.66
N GLU A 217 16.14 5.04 10.73
CA GLU A 217 15.36 5.92 11.63
C GLU A 217 16.24 7.00 12.28
N THR A 218 17.48 6.67 12.66
CA THR A 218 18.41 7.62 13.28
C THR A 218 18.82 8.74 12.32
N LYS A 219 19.08 8.38 11.05
CA LYS A 219 19.42 9.35 9.99
C LYS A 219 18.23 10.26 9.70
N PHE A 220 17.03 9.69 9.62
CA PHE A 220 15.79 10.45 9.47
C PHE A 220 15.59 11.43 10.63
N ALA A 221 15.73 10.97 11.87
CA ALA A 221 15.58 11.82 13.06
C ALA A 221 16.54 13.02 13.05
N ALA A 222 17.79 12.82 12.65
CA ALA A 222 18.78 13.89 12.50
C ALA A 222 18.36 14.91 11.42
N ALA A 223 17.82 14.46 10.29
CA ALA A 223 17.32 15.35 9.24
C ALA A 223 16.13 16.20 9.69
N ILE A 224 15.21 15.62 10.48
CA ILE A 224 14.08 16.35 11.08
C ILE A 224 14.55 17.42 12.07
N ALA A 225 15.46 17.06 12.99
CA ALA A 225 16.01 17.99 13.97
C ALA A 225 16.81 19.13 13.32
N ALA A 226 17.45 18.86 12.17
CA ALA A 226 18.15 19.86 11.38
C ALA A 226 17.22 20.72 10.49
N GLY A 227 15.90 20.46 10.50
CA GLY A 227 14.92 21.18 9.68
C GLY A 227 15.04 20.91 8.18
N GLN A 228 15.70 19.81 7.78
CA GLN A 228 15.92 19.45 6.38
C GLN A 228 14.69 18.83 5.71
N ALA A 229 13.75 18.35 6.52
CA ALA A 229 12.45 17.86 6.08
C ALA A 229 11.39 18.11 7.15
N ALA A 230 10.13 18.23 6.71
CA ALA A 230 8.97 18.42 7.59
C ALA A 230 7.74 17.64 7.10
N PRO A 231 7.84 16.31 6.88
CA PRO A 231 6.74 15.51 6.36
C PRO A 231 5.59 15.38 7.36
N ARG A 232 4.41 15.06 6.82
CA ARG A 232 3.24 14.63 7.60
C ARG A 232 3.15 13.12 7.55
N ILE A 233 3.07 12.48 8.71
CA ILE A 233 3.14 11.03 8.84
C ILE A 233 1.86 10.54 9.50
N LEU A 234 1.17 9.60 8.87
CA LEU A 234 0.08 8.84 9.48
C LEU A 234 0.47 7.37 9.52
N ILE A 235 0.50 6.81 10.73
CA ILE A 235 0.69 5.37 10.95
C ILE A 235 -0.63 4.80 11.44
N THR A 236 -1.10 3.71 10.83
CA THR A 236 -2.34 3.04 11.25
C THR A 236 -2.11 1.56 11.51
N ALA A 237 -2.95 0.95 12.33
CA ALA A 237 -3.05 -0.50 12.50
C ALA A 237 -4.50 -0.89 12.83
N GLY A 238 -4.94 -2.06 12.40
CA GLY A 238 -6.14 -2.74 12.89
C GLY A 238 -5.97 -3.15 14.34
N GLY A 239 -7.04 -3.04 15.13
CA GLY A 239 -7.05 -3.36 16.56
C GLY A 239 -6.75 -4.83 16.85
N ASP A 240 -7.13 -5.70 15.91
CA ASP A 240 -7.19 -7.15 16.12
C ASP A 240 -6.06 -7.86 15.35
N GLU A 241 -5.07 -7.11 14.86
CA GLU A 241 -3.94 -7.64 14.08
C GLU A 241 -2.99 -8.53 14.90
N ASP A 242 -2.90 -8.26 16.21
CA ASP A 242 -2.07 -9.05 17.12
C ASP A 242 -2.80 -10.32 17.61
N ASP A 243 -4.12 -10.43 17.39
CA ASP A 243 -4.98 -11.53 17.84
C ASP A 243 -4.90 -12.79 16.95
N LEU A 244 -3.91 -12.86 16.07
CA LEU A 244 -3.65 -14.03 15.25
C LEU A 244 -3.30 -15.25 16.14
N PRO A 245 -4.03 -16.38 16.03
CA PRO A 245 -3.79 -17.53 16.88
C PRO A 245 -2.42 -18.15 16.60
N ILE A 246 -1.48 -17.95 17.54
CA ILE A 246 -0.23 -18.71 17.61
C ILE A 246 -0.52 -19.98 18.42
N PRO A 247 -0.12 -21.19 17.93
CA PRO A 247 -0.27 -22.41 18.71
C PRO A 247 0.33 -22.24 20.12
N PRO A 248 -0.40 -22.57 21.19
CA PRO A 248 0.10 -22.38 22.56
C PRO A 248 1.44 -23.10 22.77
N LYS A 249 2.35 -22.53 23.56
CA LYS A 249 3.64 -23.17 23.89
C LYS A 249 3.47 -24.61 24.37
N ALA A 250 2.41 -24.90 25.13
CA ALA A 250 2.08 -26.26 25.58
C ALA A 250 1.77 -27.24 24.43
N PHE A 251 1.09 -26.78 23.37
CA PHE A 251 0.85 -27.57 22.18
C PHE A 251 2.12 -27.75 21.36
N VAL A 252 2.92 -26.70 21.18
CA VAL A 252 4.21 -26.80 20.48
C VAL A 252 5.14 -27.79 21.19
N ASN A 253 5.21 -27.72 22.51
CA ASN A 253 6.02 -28.61 23.33
C ASN A 253 5.52 -30.07 23.34
N SER A 254 4.26 -30.34 22.97
CA SER A 254 3.72 -31.69 22.87
C SER A 254 4.03 -32.37 21.52
N LEU A 255 4.50 -31.61 20.52
CA LEU A 255 4.91 -32.15 19.23
C LEU A 255 6.26 -32.88 19.33
N ALA A 256 6.48 -33.87 18.46
CA ALA A 256 7.79 -34.52 18.34
C ALA A 256 8.90 -33.51 17.97
N PRO A 257 10.16 -33.69 18.41
CA PRO A 257 11.25 -32.74 18.15
C PRO A 257 11.44 -32.38 16.67
N ALA A 258 11.29 -33.36 15.76
CA ALA A 258 11.36 -33.11 14.31
C ALA A 258 10.26 -32.15 13.83
N LYS A 259 9.06 -32.27 14.38
CA LYS A 259 7.91 -31.41 14.05
C LYS A 259 8.04 -30.04 14.70
N GLN A 260 8.63 -29.94 15.89
CA GLN A 260 8.98 -28.66 16.52
C GLN A 260 9.99 -27.89 15.65
N ALA A 261 11.05 -28.56 15.18
CA ALA A 261 12.05 -27.96 14.30
C ALA A 261 11.45 -27.52 12.95
N GLU A 262 10.50 -28.29 12.41
CA GLU A 262 9.78 -27.97 11.17
C GLU A 262 8.92 -26.71 11.29
N ILE A 263 8.18 -26.53 12.41
CA ILE A 263 7.28 -25.38 12.59
C ILE A 263 7.94 -24.15 13.24
N ALA A 264 9.15 -24.29 13.80
CA ALA A 264 9.84 -23.19 14.46
C ALA A 264 10.01 -21.93 13.58
N PRO A 265 10.36 -22.03 12.27
CA PRO A 265 10.39 -20.87 11.39
C PRO A 265 9.03 -20.18 11.24
N TYR A 266 7.95 -20.98 11.10
CA TYR A 266 6.58 -20.47 11.01
C TYR A 266 6.14 -19.75 12.30
N LEU A 267 6.44 -20.33 13.47
CA LEU A 267 6.14 -19.70 14.76
C LEU A 267 6.93 -18.41 14.97
N LYS A 268 8.21 -18.38 14.57
CA LYS A 268 9.04 -17.18 14.63
C LYS A 268 8.47 -16.07 13.73
N GLN A 269 8.05 -16.41 12.52
CA GLN A 269 7.41 -15.46 11.60
C GLN A 269 6.06 -14.96 12.14
N ARG A 270 5.20 -15.86 12.63
CA ARG A 270 3.90 -15.54 13.24
C ARG A 270 4.03 -14.63 14.46
N ALA A 271 4.98 -14.89 15.35
CA ALA A 271 5.22 -14.06 16.53
C ALA A 271 5.57 -12.62 16.17
N ARG A 272 6.24 -12.41 15.02
CA ARG A 272 6.55 -11.07 14.53
C ARG A 272 5.34 -10.38 13.90
N TRP A 273 4.48 -11.14 13.21
CA TRP A 273 3.21 -10.62 12.69
C TRP A 273 2.26 -10.19 13.82
N SER A 274 2.24 -10.95 14.92
CA SER A 274 1.50 -10.61 16.14
C SER A 274 2.08 -9.44 16.95
N GLY A 275 3.10 -8.75 16.43
CA GLY A 275 3.67 -7.53 17.01
C GLY A 275 3.30 -6.26 16.23
N MET A 276 2.31 -6.31 15.34
CA MET A 276 1.93 -5.19 14.48
C MET A 276 1.44 -3.99 15.30
N VAL A 277 0.49 -4.18 16.21
CA VAL A 277 -0.11 -3.06 16.95
C VAL A 277 0.92 -2.41 17.86
N SER A 278 1.68 -3.22 18.59
CA SER A 278 2.74 -2.72 19.46
C SER A 278 3.88 -2.04 18.69
N GLY A 279 4.35 -2.65 17.59
CA GLY A 279 5.44 -2.13 16.75
C GLY A 279 5.10 -0.80 16.08
N THR A 280 3.93 -0.72 15.44
CA THR A 280 3.45 0.50 14.77
C THR A 280 3.22 1.65 15.76
N ARG A 281 2.65 1.36 16.93
CA ARG A 281 2.47 2.34 18.00
C ARG A 281 3.82 2.86 18.51
N ALA A 282 4.78 1.96 18.75
CA ALA A 282 6.11 2.32 19.21
C ALA A 282 6.83 3.20 18.19
N LEU A 283 6.77 2.87 16.90
CA LEU A 283 7.32 3.70 15.83
C LEU A 283 6.67 5.09 15.83
N ALA A 284 5.34 5.17 15.82
CA ALA A 284 4.64 6.45 15.82
C ALA A 284 4.99 7.31 17.06
N SER A 285 5.13 6.70 18.23
CA SER A 285 5.57 7.41 19.44
C SER A 285 6.98 7.97 19.31
N ARG A 286 7.94 7.23 18.75
CA ARG A 286 9.32 7.74 18.53
C ARG A 286 9.33 8.89 17.53
N LEU A 287 8.61 8.77 16.42
CA LEU A 287 8.52 9.84 15.41
C LEU A 287 7.83 11.09 15.94
N ALA A 288 6.78 10.94 16.76
CA ALA A 288 6.07 12.06 17.37
C ALA A 288 6.90 12.80 18.43
N ALA A 289 7.91 12.15 19.00
CA ALA A 289 8.81 12.75 19.99
C ALA A 289 9.95 13.59 19.35
N LEU A 290 10.11 13.54 18.02
CA LEU A 290 11.11 14.34 17.31
C LEU A 290 10.74 15.83 17.31
N ASP A 291 11.73 16.69 17.54
CA ASP A 291 11.59 18.15 17.41
C ASP A 291 11.72 18.54 15.94
N GLY A 292 10.59 18.61 15.24
CA GLY A 292 10.52 18.93 13.82
C GLY A 292 10.14 20.37 13.53
N ALA A 293 10.61 20.89 12.39
CA ALA A 293 10.23 22.21 11.91
C ALA A 293 8.71 22.36 11.65
N LYS A 294 8.24 23.60 11.53
CA LYS A 294 6.83 23.90 11.24
C LYS A 294 6.34 23.12 10.01
N GLY A 295 5.32 22.30 10.20
CA GLY A 295 4.74 21.46 9.15
C GLY A 295 4.95 19.97 9.40
N TYR A 296 5.98 19.60 10.17
CA TYR A 296 6.19 18.24 10.65
C TYR A 296 5.03 17.82 11.54
N LYS A 297 4.46 16.64 11.27
CA LYS A 297 3.29 16.15 11.99
C LYS A 297 3.26 14.64 11.98
N VAL A 298 2.95 14.04 13.13
CA VAL A 298 2.76 12.59 13.25
C VAL A 298 1.40 12.31 13.86
N GLU A 299 0.64 11.40 13.25
CA GLU A 299 -0.59 10.85 13.80
C GLU A 299 -0.52 9.32 13.84
N TYR A 300 -1.08 8.75 14.90
CA TYR A 300 -1.28 7.30 15.03
C TYR A 300 -2.78 7.00 15.12
N ALA A 301 -3.22 5.95 14.42
CA ALA A 301 -4.61 5.52 14.42
C ALA A 301 -4.74 4.01 14.58
N LEU A 302 -5.27 3.57 15.73
CA LEU A 302 -5.74 2.20 15.91
C LEU A 302 -7.19 2.10 15.43
N MET A 303 -7.47 1.13 14.58
CA MET A 303 -8.80 0.87 14.01
C MET A 303 -9.40 -0.34 14.75
N THR A 304 -9.99 -0.09 15.91
CA THR A 304 -10.58 -1.12 16.78
C THR A 304 -11.58 -2.00 16.02
N GLY A 305 -11.49 -3.32 16.16
CA GLY A 305 -12.37 -4.28 15.49
C GLY A 305 -12.03 -4.54 14.02
N GLU A 306 -10.96 -3.94 13.50
CA GLU A 306 -10.42 -4.25 12.19
C GLU A 306 -9.23 -5.21 12.32
N ASP A 307 -9.20 -6.23 11.47
CA ASP A 307 -8.06 -7.13 11.29
C ASP A 307 -7.12 -6.58 10.19
N HIS A 308 -6.07 -7.32 9.84
CA HIS A 308 -5.09 -6.87 8.85
C HIS A 308 -5.72 -6.46 7.50
N PRO A 309 -6.53 -7.31 6.83
CA PRO A 309 -7.12 -6.93 5.55
C PRO A 309 -8.18 -5.82 5.66
N THR A 310 -9.04 -5.80 6.69
CA THR A 310 -10.10 -4.78 6.77
C THR A 310 -9.55 -3.41 7.20
N ALA A 311 -8.46 -3.39 7.98
CA ALA A 311 -7.70 -2.18 8.30
C ALA A 311 -7.24 -1.42 7.05
N ALA A 312 -6.91 -2.13 5.96
CA ALA A 312 -6.54 -1.49 4.69
C ALA A 312 -7.67 -0.61 4.16
N LEU A 313 -8.90 -1.12 4.11
CA LEU A 313 -10.06 -0.39 3.58
C LEU A 313 -10.35 0.90 4.36
N VAL A 314 -10.28 0.84 5.70
CA VAL A 314 -10.52 2.00 6.57
C VAL A 314 -9.39 3.02 6.45
N SER A 315 -8.14 2.54 6.37
CA SER A 315 -6.97 3.41 6.32
C SER A 315 -6.84 4.22 5.03
N VAL A 316 -7.32 3.72 3.88
CA VAL A 316 -7.34 4.48 2.61
C VAL A 316 -8.08 5.82 2.77
N GLY A 317 -9.30 5.77 3.30
CA GLY A 317 -10.13 6.97 3.49
C GLY A 317 -9.57 7.90 4.57
N ARG A 318 -9.03 7.33 5.66
CA ARG A 318 -8.38 8.11 6.72
C ARG A 318 -7.12 8.82 6.20
N GLY A 319 -6.33 8.16 5.36
CA GLY A 319 -5.15 8.71 4.70
C GLY A 319 -5.47 9.90 3.82
N LEU A 320 -6.51 9.80 2.97
CA LEU A 320 -6.99 10.90 2.15
C LEU A 320 -7.37 12.14 2.99
N ARG A 321 -8.15 11.92 4.06
CA ARG A 321 -8.52 13.00 4.98
C ARG A 321 -7.31 13.61 5.67
N PHE A 322 -6.33 12.79 6.07
CA PHE A 322 -5.11 13.29 6.72
C PHE A 322 -4.25 14.13 5.77
N ALA A 323 -4.10 13.70 4.52
CA ALA A 323 -3.28 14.37 3.51
C ALA A 323 -3.92 15.67 3.00
N PHE A 324 -5.22 15.61 2.66
CA PHE A 324 -5.90 16.66 1.89
C PHE A 324 -7.15 17.23 2.57
N GLY A 325 -7.55 16.71 3.73
CA GLY A 325 -8.71 17.23 4.45
C GLY A 325 -8.48 18.67 4.94
N GLY A 326 -9.34 19.59 4.51
CA GLY A 326 -9.43 20.95 5.05
C GLY A 326 -10.21 21.02 6.37
N ALA A 327 -10.26 22.22 6.98
CA ALA A 327 -11.23 22.50 8.04
C ALA A 327 -12.64 22.34 7.44
N ARG A 328 -13.44 21.41 7.98
CA ARG A 328 -14.81 21.14 7.50
C ARG A 328 -15.61 22.45 7.42
N TYR A 329 -16.33 22.63 6.31
CA TYR A 329 -17.48 23.52 6.12
C TYR A 329 -17.56 24.70 7.09
N LYS A 330 -17.01 25.86 6.70
CA LYS A 330 -17.62 27.11 7.13
C LYS A 330 -18.87 27.29 6.27
N PHE A 331 -20.01 26.87 6.79
CA PHE A 331 -21.26 27.45 6.30
C PHE A 331 -21.21 28.91 6.73
N ASP A 332 -20.83 29.80 5.81
CA ASP A 332 -21.14 31.21 6.00
C ASP A 332 -22.66 31.29 6.13
N LYS A 333 -23.11 31.79 7.29
CA LYS A 333 -24.52 32.05 7.58
C LYS A 333 -25.02 33.21 6.74
#